data_AF-A0A545T7F6-F1
#
_entry.id   AF-A0A545T7F6-F1
#
_cell.length_a   1.000
_cell.length_b   1.000
_cell.length_c   1.000
_cell.angle_alpha   90.00
_cell.angle_beta   90.00
_cell.angle_gamma   90.00
#
_symmetry.space_group_name_H-M   'P 1'
#
loop_
_entity.id
_entity.type
_entity.pdbx_description
1 polymer ?
#
loop_
_entity_poly.entity_id
_entity_poly.type
_entity_poly.pdbx_seq_one_letter_code
_entity_poly.pdbx_strand_id
1 'polypeptide(L)'
;MQYSKVKVVCAFLVTSLIAFLLASIFHTQFVLKELIAIGVEINFGTRLATTIEDIVGLAPGYGAIVTVGLLIGFTVMALIRKYFHLPRYMAYALGGGLAFAAMHWLMYPIFYITLIAGARTNLGFIFQCLAGVIGGLIFARLLLWARGRSIFHEPKN
;
A
#
# COMPACT_ATOMS: atom_id res chain seq x y z
N MET A 1 11.49 -24.62 -1.05
CA MET A 1 11.98 -23.29 -1.51
C MET A 1 11.88 -22.30 -0.36
N GLN A 2 12.91 -22.20 0.50
CA GLN A 2 12.77 -21.56 1.81
C GLN A 2 13.44 -20.17 1.82
N TYR A 3 12.62 -19.13 1.88
CA TYR A 3 13.07 -17.81 2.32
C TYR A 3 13.29 -17.86 3.83
N SER A 4 14.30 -17.14 4.34
CA SER A 4 14.31 -16.84 5.77
C SER A 4 13.04 -16.06 6.11
N LYS A 5 12.25 -16.57 7.07
CA LYS A 5 10.99 -15.95 7.51
C LYS A 5 11.19 -14.47 7.84
N VAL A 6 12.33 -14.13 8.46
CA VAL A 6 12.72 -12.76 8.80
C VAL A 6 12.77 -11.85 7.57
N LYS A 7 13.37 -12.29 6.46
CA LYS A 7 13.48 -11.48 5.23
C LYS A 7 12.12 -11.18 4.61
N VAL A 8 11.18 -12.13 4.69
CA VAL A 8 9.82 -11.95 4.17
C VAL A 8 9.06 -10.95 5.03
N VAL A 9 9.15 -11.07 6.35
CA VAL A 9 8.51 -10.14 7.30
C VAL A 9 9.07 -8.73 7.11
N CYS A 10 10.40 -8.56 7.03
CA CYS A 10 10.99 -7.23 6.80
C CYS A 10 10.55 -6.64 5.44
N ALA A 11 10.53 -7.45 4.37
CA ALA A 11 10.05 -6.98 3.07
C ALA A 11 8.59 -6.54 3.13
N PHE A 12 7.76 -7.28 3.86
CA PHE A 12 6.35 -6.96 4.04
C PHE A 12 6.13 -5.65 4.82
N LEU A 13 6.87 -5.46 5.92
CA LEU A 13 6.79 -4.24 6.72
C LEU A 13 7.24 -3.01 5.94
N VAL A 14 8.36 -3.12 5.21
CA VAL A 14 8.86 -2.04 4.34
C VAL A 14 7.84 -1.70 3.25
N THR A 15 7.27 -2.71 2.59
CA THR A 15 6.20 -2.49 1.61
C THR A 15 4.99 -1.81 2.22
N SER A 16 4.52 -2.27 3.38
CA SER A 16 3.33 -1.74 4.03
C SER A 16 3.53 -0.27 4.41
N LEU A 17 4.71 0.07 4.93
CA LEU A 17 5.10 1.44 5.23
C LEU A 17 5.11 2.32 3.96
N ILE A 18 5.73 1.87 2.87
CA ILE A 18 5.80 2.66 1.63
C ILE A 18 4.41 2.85 1.02
N ALA A 19 3.58 1.80 1.00
CA ALA A 19 2.22 1.88 0.50
C ALA A 19 1.37 2.86 1.33
N PHE A 20 1.49 2.81 2.66
CA PHE A 20 0.84 3.75 3.57
C PHE A 20 1.28 5.20 3.31
N LEU A 21 2.60 5.45 3.20
CA LEU A 21 3.12 6.80 2.95
C LEU A 21 2.60 7.37 1.62
N LEU A 22 2.66 6.59 0.54
CA LEU A 22 2.11 7.00 -0.76
C LEU A 22 0.61 7.30 -0.67
N ALA A 23 -0.15 6.39 -0.04
CA ALA A 23 -1.57 6.53 0.16
C ALA A 23 -1.95 7.78 0.97
N SER A 24 -1.18 8.08 2.02
CA SER A 24 -1.35 9.27 2.86
C SER A 24 -1.02 10.55 2.09
N ILE A 25 0.05 10.56 1.31
CA ILE A 25 0.39 11.72 0.47
C ILE A 25 -0.72 11.97 -0.55
N PHE A 26 -1.18 10.93 -1.25
CA PHE A 26 -2.29 11.06 -2.19
C PHE A 26 -3.56 11.53 -1.50
N HIS A 27 -3.86 10.99 -0.31
CA HIS A 27 -4.99 11.44 0.49
C HIS A 27 -4.96 12.96 0.68
N THR A 28 -3.86 13.49 1.22
CA THR A 28 -3.70 14.92 1.44
C THR A 28 -3.86 15.70 0.15
N GLN A 29 -3.17 15.31 -0.93
CA GLN A 29 -3.20 16.08 -2.18
C GLN A 29 -4.61 16.15 -2.79
N PHE A 30 -5.40 15.07 -2.71
CA PHE A 30 -6.78 15.09 -3.18
C PHE A 30 -7.69 15.90 -2.26
N VAL A 31 -7.52 15.83 -0.94
CA VAL A 31 -8.28 16.68 -0.01
C VAL A 31 -8.00 18.16 -0.26
N LEU A 32 -6.73 18.56 -0.34
CA LEU A 32 -6.34 19.95 -0.56
C LEU A 32 -6.80 20.45 -1.93
N LYS A 33 -6.81 19.59 -2.96
CA LYS A 33 -7.36 19.94 -4.28
C LYS A 33 -8.84 20.32 -4.21
N GLU A 34 -9.65 19.56 -3.48
CA GLU A 34 -11.09 19.86 -3.34
C GLU A 34 -11.32 21.13 -2.51
N LEU A 35 -10.48 21.41 -1.50
CA LEU A 35 -10.52 22.67 -0.76
C LEU A 35 -10.18 23.88 -1.64
N ILE A 36 -9.15 23.76 -2.48
CA ILE A 36 -8.81 24.82 -3.45
C ILE A 36 -9.96 25.04 -4.43
N ALA A 37 -10.66 23.98 -4.85
CA ALA A 37 -11.78 24.08 -5.79
C ALA A 37 -12.98 24.87 -5.22
N ILE A 38 -13.12 24.96 -3.89
CA ILE A 38 -14.17 25.76 -3.22
C ILE A 38 -13.66 27.13 -2.74
N GLY A 39 -12.47 27.55 -3.18
CA GLY A 39 -11.93 28.89 -2.93
C GLY A 39 -11.04 29.02 -1.69
N VAL A 40 -10.62 27.92 -1.07
CA VAL A 40 -9.64 27.97 0.03
C VAL A 40 -8.25 28.24 -0.54
N GLU A 41 -7.60 29.31 -0.08
CA GLU A 41 -6.20 29.59 -0.41
C GLU A 41 -5.26 28.73 0.43
N ILE A 42 -4.43 27.92 -0.24
CA ILE A 42 -3.49 27.00 0.42
C ILE A 42 -2.09 27.24 -0.14
N ASN A 43 -1.22 27.80 0.69
CA ASN A 43 0.18 27.99 0.34
C ASN A 43 0.99 26.67 0.46
N PHE A 44 2.22 26.69 -0.06
CA PHE A 44 3.08 25.51 -0.05
C PHE A 44 3.42 25.01 1.37
N GLY A 45 3.66 25.93 2.32
CA GLY A 45 3.98 25.58 3.71
C GLY A 45 2.84 24.81 4.37
N THR A 46 1.60 25.26 4.16
CA THR A 46 0.39 24.60 4.65
C THR A 46 0.23 23.23 3.99
N ARG A 47 0.42 23.10 2.68
CA ARG A 47 0.38 21.80 1.99
C ARG A 47 1.36 20.79 2.61
N LEU A 48 2.59 21.22 2.89
CA LEU A 48 3.60 20.34 3.47
C LEU A 48 3.26 19.97 4.91
N ALA A 49 2.85 20.96 5.73
CA ALA A 49 2.45 20.74 7.12
C ALA A 49 1.29 19.74 7.21
N THR A 50 0.20 19.96 6.44
CA THR A 50 -0.94 19.05 6.42
C THR A 50 -0.56 17.65 5.93
N THR A 51 0.38 17.52 4.99
CA THR A 51 0.85 16.20 4.55
C THR A 51 1.55 15.44 5.69
N ILE A 52 2.37 16.13 6.48
CA ILE A 52 3.05 15.53 7.63
C ILE A 52 2.04 15.18 8.72
N GLU A 53 1.11 16.09 9.02
CA GLU A 53 0.05 15.88 10.01
C GLU A 53 -0.82 14.67 9.63
N ASP A 54 -1.23 14.55 8.37
CA ASP A 54 -1.99 13.40 7.87
C ASP A 54 -1.19 12.10 7.99
N ILE A 55 0.10 12.10 7.63
CA ILE A 55 0.96 10.90 7.79
C ILE A 55 0.98 10.43 9.24
N VAL A 56 1.13 11.35 10.20
CA VAL A 56 1.17 10.99 11.63
C VAL A 56 -0.22 10.59 12.13
N GLY A 57 -1.24 11.37 11.82
CA GLY A 57 -2.62 11.15 12.28
C GLY A 57 -3.25 9.88 11.70
N LEU A 58 -2.93 9.53 10.46
CA LEU A 58 -3.44 8.34 9.79
C LEU A 58 -2.66 7.07 10.15
N ALA A 59 -1.44 7.16 10.70
CA ALA A 59 -0.61 5.99 10.94
C ALA A 59 -1.25 4.92 11.83
N PRO A 60 -1.86 5.22 12.99
CA PRO A 60 -2.40 4.19 13.87
C PRO A 60 -3.63 3.48 13.28
N GLY A 61 -4.56 4.25 12.71
CA GLY A 61 -5.80 3.72 12.16
C GLY A 61 -5.63 3.20 10.73
N TYR A 62 -5.36 4.12 9.80
CA TYR A 62 -5.25 3.78 8.38
C TYR A 62 -4.04 2.90 8.09
N GLY A 63 -2.88 3.18 8.70
CA GLY A 63 -1.67 2.36 8.52
C GLY A 63 -1.88 0.91 8.94
N ALA A 64 -2.62 0.66 10.03
CA ALA A 64 -2.99 -0.68 10.46
C ALA A 64 -3.90 -1.38 9.44
N ILE A 65 -4.93 -0.67 8.94
CA ILE A 65 -5.83 -1.19 7.90
C ILE A 65 -5.05 -1.55 6.63
N VAL A 66 -4.18 -0.66 6.14
CA VAL A 66 -3.32 -0.91 4.98
C VAL A 66 -2.47 -2.15 5.18
N THR A 67 -1.84 -2.28 6.36
CA THR A 67 -1.01 -3.44 6.68
C THR A 67 -1.83 -4.74 6.67
N VAL A 68 -2.98 -4.78 7.33
CA VAL A 68 -3.85 -5.96 7.37
C VAL A 68 -4.40 -6.30 5.98
N GLY A 69 -4.85 -5.29 5.22
CA GLY A 69 -5.37 -5.48 3.86
C GLY A 69 -4.31 -6.05 2.92
N LEU A 70 -3.09 -5.51 2.96
CA LEU A 70 -1.96 -6.05 2.17
C LEU A 70 -1.59 -7.47 2.60
N LEU A 71 -1.62 -7.78 3.90
CA LEU A 71 -1.36 -9.13 4.40
C LEU A 71 -2.34 -10.13 3.78
N ILE A 72 -3.63 -9.80 3.79
CA ILE A 72 -4.69 -10.63 3.22
C ILE A 72 -4.49 -10.74 1.70
N GLY A 73 -4.36 -9.62 1.00
CA GLY A 73 -4.21 -9.59 -0.46
C GLY A 73 -2.98 -10.36 -0.96
N PHE A 74 -1.85 -10.22 -0.29
CA PHE A 74 -0.63 -10.96 -0.64
C PHE A 74 -0.73 -12.44 -0.30
N THR A 75 -1.39 -12.80 0.80
CA THR A 75 -1.62 -14.21 1.16
C THR A 75 -2.49 -14.89 0.11
N VAL A 76 -3.61 -14.26 -0.28
CA VAL A 76 -4.50 -14.76 -1.35
C VAL A 76 -3.72 -14.92 -2.66
N MET A 77 -2.95 -13.93 -3.07
CA MET A 77 -2.16 -14.00 -4.31
C MET A 77 -1.04 -15.04 -4.25
N ALA A 78 -0.44 -15.27 -3.07
CA ALA A 78 0.53 -16.34 -2.88
C ALA A 78 -0.12 -17.72 -3.07
N LEU A 79 -1.35 -17.91 -2.60
CA LEU A 79 -2.14 -19.13 -2.82
C LEU A 79 -2.51 -19.30 -4.29
N ILE A 80 -3.08 -18.27 -4.93
CA ILE A 80 -3.44 -18.31 -6.36
C ILE A 80 -2.23 -18.66 -7.23
N ARG A 81 -1.06 -18.10 -6.93
CA ARG A 81 0.19 -18.42 -7.64
C ARG A 81 0.58 -19.89 -7.59
N LYS A 82 0.17 -20.63 -6.55
CA LYS A 82 0.43 -22.07 -6.43
C LYS A 82 -0.32 -22.87 -7.51
N TYR A 83 -1.48 -22.38 -7.94
CA TYR A 83 -2.37 -23.09 -8.87
C TYR A 83 -2.29 -22.56 -10.31
N PHE A 84 -2.05 -21.25 -10.50
CA PHE A 84 -2.14 -20.58 -11.81
C PHE A 84 -0.81 -20.07 -12.37
N HIS A 85 0.33 -20.44 -11.77
CA HIS A 85 1.69 -20.07 -12.24
C HIS A 85 1.92 -18.57 -12.54
N LEU A 86 1.19 -17.68 -11.85
CA LEU A 86 1.25 -16.25 -12.10
C LEU A 86 2.66 -15.67 -11.83
N PRO A 87 3.19 -14.80 -12.70
CA PRO A 87 4.41 -14.06 -12.44
C PRO A 87 4.32 -13.31 -11.12
N ARG A 88 5.39 -13.35 -10.32
CA ARG A 88 5.41 -12.81 -8.96
C ARG A 88 5.07 -11.31 -8.92
N TYR A 89 5.61 -10.53 -9.85
CA TYR A 89 5.34 -9.10 -9.95
C TYR A 89 3.86 -8.83 -10.21
N MET A 90 3.26 -9.54 -11.17
CA MET A 90 1.85 -9.38 -11.50
C MET A 90 0.94 -9.75 -10.34
N ALA A 91 1.21 -10.88 -9.67
CA ALA A 91 0.38 -11.33 -8.56
C ALA A 91 0.37 -10.35 -7.39
N TYR A 92 1.54 -9.86 -6.95
CA TYR A 92 1.57 -8.95 -5.81
C TYR A 92 1.13 -7.53 -6.19
N ALA A 93 1.37 -7.08 -7.42
CA ALA A 93 0.79 -5.84 -7.93
C ALA A 93 -0.74 -5.87 -7.91
N LEU A 94 -1.35 -6.94 -8.46
CA LEU A 94 -2.80 -7.15 -8.42
C LEU A 94 -3.30 -7.31 -6.99
N GLY A 95 -2.61 -8.07 -6.14
CA GLY A 95 -2.96 -8.25 -4.74
C GLY A 95 -2.98 -6.94 -3.96
N GLY A 96 -1.99 -6.07 -4.19
CA GLY A 96 -1.92 -4.76 -3.55
C GLY A 96 -3.02 -3.81 -4.06
N GLY A 97 -3.20 -3.71 -5.37
CA GLY A 97 -4.25 -2.89 -5.96
C GLY A 97 -5.66 -3.32 -5.55
N LEU A 98 -5.94 -4.63 -5.60
CA LEU A 98 -7.22 -5.20 -5.19
C LEU A 98 -7.45 -5.08 -3.68
N ALA A 99 -6.41 -5.20 -2.85
CA ALA A 99 -6.54 -4.94 -1.42
C ALA A 99 -6.97 -3.49 -1.16
N PHE A 100 -6.33 -2.51 -1.80
CA PHE A 100 -6.70 -1.10 -1.69
C PHE A 100 -8.11 -0.83 -2.20
N ALA A 101 -8.48 -1.40 -3.35
CA ALA A 101 -9.83 -1.29 -3.89
C ALA A 101 -10.88 -1.87 -2.91
N ALA A 102 -10.63 -3.08 -2.40
CA ALA A 102 -11.52 -3.75 -1.45
C ALA A 102 -11.67 -2.95 -0.15
N MET A 103 -10.56 -2.49 0.46
CA MET A 103 -10.59 -1.68 1.68
C MET A 103 -11.48 -0.44 1.53
N HIS A 104 -11.38 0.26 0.41
CA HIS A 104 -12.18 1.46 0.16
C HIS A 104 -13.64 1.16 -0.20
N TRP A 105 -13.92 0.08 -0.94
CA TRP A 105 -15.29 -0.34 -1.25
C TRP A 105 -16.03 -0.94 -0.06
N LEU A 106 -15.34 -1.61 0.87
CA LEU A 106 -15.95 -2.24 2.04
C LEU A 106 -16.43 -1.23 3.08
N MET A 107 -15.87 -0.02 3.16
CA MET A 107 -16.24 0.93 4.21
C MET A 107 -17.53 1.70 3.95
N TYR A 108 -17.87 1.99 2.69
CA TYR A 108 -19.14 2.65 2.38
C TYR A 108 -20.38 1.85 2.81
N PRO A 109 -20.51 0.55 2.49
CA PRO A 109 -21.68 -0.24 2.88
C PRO A 109 -21.73 -0.61 4.37
N ILE A 110 -20.60 -0.57 5.10
CA ILE A 110 -20.55 -0.97 6.52
C ILE A 110 -20.70 0.24 7.46
N PHE A 111 -20.13 1.40 7.10
CA PHE A 111 -20.03 2.54 8.01
C PHE A 111 -20.66 3.84 7.48
N TYR A 112 -21.24 3.83 6.27
CA TYR A 112 -21.75 5.03 5.57
C TYR A 112 -20.72 6.17 5.45
N ILE A 113 -19.43 5.87 5.60
CA ILE A 113 -18.32 6.81 5.49
C ILE A 113 -17.27 6.25 4.52
N THR A 114 -16.62 7.15 3.79
CA THR A 114 -15.41 6.83 3.04
C THR A 114 -14.24 6.70 4.00
N LEU A 115 -13.45 5.63 3.85
CA LEU A 115 -12.29 5.32 4.71
C LEU A 115 -11.37 6.52 4.92
N ILE A 116 -11.11 7.25 3.85
CA ILE A 116 -10.39 8.52 3.86
C ILE A 116 -11.00 9.49 2.85
N ALA A 117 -11.07 10.78 3.21
CA ALA A 117 -11.67 11.83 2.36
C ALA A 117 -11.02 11.96 0.97
N GLY A 118 -9.70 11.85 0.87
CA GLY A 118 -8.97 11.89 -0.40
C GLY A 118 -9.27 10.76 -1.40
N ALA A 119 -10.06 9.76 -1.00
CA ALA A 119 -10.52 8.67 -1.89
C ALA A 119 -11.97 8.85 -2.39
N ARG A 120 -12.63 9.97 -2.06
CA ARG A 120 -14.04 10.21 -2.43
C ARG A 120 -14.28 10.39 -3.93
N THR A 121 -13.28 10.87 -4.66
CA THR A 121 -13.37 11.04 -6.11
C THR A 121 -12.84 9.79 -6.82
N ASN A 122 -13.34 9.54 -8.04
CA ASN A 122 -12.87 8.42 -8.86
C ASN A 122 -11.34 8.45 -9.06
N LEU A 123 -10.78 9.64 -9.29
CA LEU A 123 -9.33 9.81 -9.42
C LEU A 123 -8.60 9.55 -8.10
N GLY A 124 -9.11 10.07 -6.97
CA GLY A 124 -8.54 9.80 -5.66
C GLY A 124 -8.47 8.30 -5.35
N PHE A 125 -9.57 7.58 -5.61
CA PHE A 125 -9.64 6.13 -5.47
C PHE A 125 -8.63 5.39 -6.36
N ILE A 126 -8.48 5.78 -7.63
CA ILE A 126 -7.51 5.18 -8.55
C ILE A 126 -6.09 5.36 -8.00
N PHE A 127 -5.74 6.54 -7.49
CA PHE A 127 -4.43 6.79 -6.90
C PHE A 127 -4.18 5.99 -5.61
N GLN A 128 -5.21 5.76 -4.80
CA GLN A 128 -5.12 4.83 -3.67
C GLN A 128 -4.81 3.41 -4.15
N CYS A 129 -5.50 2.92 -5.19
CA CYS A 129 -5.21 1.62 -5.78
C CYS A 129 -3.78 1.56 -6.35
N LEU A 130 -3.30 2.64 -6.98
CA LEU A 130 -1.93 2.74 -7.48
C LEU A 130 -0.90 2.66 -6.34
N ALA A 131 -1.15 3.25 -5.17
CA ALA A 131 -0.29 3.08 -3.99
C ALA A 131 -0.17 1.60 -3.60
N GLY A 132 -1.29 0.86 -3.62
CA GLY A 132 -1.31 -0.59 -3.41
C GLY A 132 -0.52 -1.37 -4.47
N VAL A 133 -0.70 -1.05 -5.75
CA VAL A 133 0.03 -1.66 -6.87
C VAL A 133 1.54 -1.45 -6.72
N ILE A 134 1.97 -0.21 -6.43
CA ILE A 134 3.38 0.13 -6.21
C ILE A 134 3.94 -0.66 -5.02
N GLY A 135 3.21 -0.72 -3.91
CA GLY A 135 3.58 -1.53 -2.76
C GLY A 135 3.79 -3.02 -3.13
N GLY A 136 2.86 -3.58 -3.89
CA GLY A 136 2.94 -4.95 -4.41
C GLY A 136 4.16 -5.22 -5.29
N LEU A 137 4.50 -4.28 -6.18
CA LEU A 137 5.69 -4.36 -7.02
C LEU A 137 6.99 -4.31 -6.18
N ILE A 138 7.04 -3.44 -5.18
CA ILE A 138 8.16 -3.36 -4.23
C ILE A 138 8.31 -4.67 -3.47
N PHE A 139 7.21 -5.25 -2.98
CA PHE A 139 7.24 -6.52 -2.26
C PHE A 139 7.79 -7.65 -3.15
N ALA A 140 7.30 -7.74 -4.39
CA ALA A 140 7.80 -8.71 -5.36
C ALA A 140 9.32 -8.56 -5.60
N ARG A 141 9.81 -7.31 -5.72
CA ARG A 141 11.23 -7.01 -5.91
C ARG A 141 12.07 -7.39 -4.69
N LEU A 142 11.62 -7.03 -3.49
CA LEU A 142 12.31 -7.36 -2.23
C LEU A 142 12.40 -8.88 -2.00
N LEU A 143 11.34 -9.63 -2.32
CA LEU A 143 11.35 -11.09 -2.28
C LEU A 143 12.32 -11.71 -3.29
N LEU A 144 12.47 -11.12 -4.47
CA LEU A 144 13.43 -11.60 -5.47
C LEU A 144 14.87 -11.30 -5.04
N TRP A 145 15.14 -10.13 -4.50
CA TRP A 145 16.46 -9.78 -3.98
C TRP A 145 16.86 -10.64 -2.78
N ALA A 146 15.93 -10.95 -1.87
CA ALA A 146 16.14 -11.84 -0.75
C ALA A 146 16.51 -13.28 -1.20
N ARG A 147 16.06 -13.69 -2.40
CA ARG A 147 16.45 -14.96 -3.06
C ARG A 147 17.89 -14.90 -3.57
N GLY A 148 18.27 -13.84 -4.27
CA GLY A 148 19.60 -13.71 -4.88
C GLY A 148 20.73 -13.80 -3.87
N ARG A 149 20.53 -13.24 -2.66
CA ARG A 149 21.52 -13.30 -1.58
C ARG A 149 21.63 -14.65 -0.85
N SER A 150 20.63 -15.53 -0.94
CA SER A 150 20.71 -16.84 -0.26
C SER A 150 21.61 -17.84 -0.99
N ILE A 151 22.01 -17.54 -2.23
CA ILE A 151 22.91 -18.37 -3.03
C ILE A 151 24.39 -18.14 -2.64
N PHE A 152 24.72 -17.01 -2.01
CA PHE A 152 26.10 -16.62 -1.66
C PHE A 152 26.47 -16.88 -0.18
N HIS A 153 25.73 -17.73 0.52
CA HIS A 153 26.00 -18.11 1.91
C HIS A 153 25.98 -19.63 2.03
N GLU A 154 26.97 -20.27 1.43
CA GLU A 154 27.36 -21.63 1.78
C GLU A 154 28.68 -21.50 2.55
N PRO A 155 28.69 -21.66 3.89
CA PRO A 155 29.94 -21.76 4.62
C PRO A 155 30.63 -23.04 4.17
N LYS A 156 31.83 -22.90 3.61
CA LYS A 156 32.77 -24.01 3.44
C LYS A 156 33.15 -24.50 4.84
N ASN A 157 32.58 -25.62 5.24
CA ASN A 157 33.18 -26.49 6.25
C ASN A 157 33.92 -27.60 5.51
#